data_AF-A0A9Q2W315-F1
#
_entry.id   AF-A0A9Q2W315-F1
#
_cell.length_a   1.000
_cell.length_b   1.000
_cell.length_c   1.000
_cell.angle_alpha   90.00
_cell.angle_beta   90.00
_cell.angle_gamma   90.00
#
_symmetry.space_group_name_H-M   'P 1'
#
loop_
_entity.id
_entity.type
_entity.pdbx_description
1 polymer ?
#
loop_
_entity_poly.entity_id
_entity_poly.type
_entity_poly.pdbx_seq_one_letter_code
_entity_poly.pdbx_strand_id
1 'polypeptide(L)'
;MSDRMRFYLVQRLKRRSEPAGNAVGFDQHFALEYMGSSEFEWGAIPKALQSVRVKPVTAKVIPITLNGTTRDVHVVTHAGKHEQAGQALQAWGAGSDRRPPFCGKEASHFDFQFFGIERPYDTTEAWWSIDDDVAFALDAKAAELLVRAFNEKPEKKR
;
A
#
# COMPACT_ATOMS: atom_id res chain seq x y z
N MET A 1 -16.79 6.47 15.37
CA MET A 1 -15.48 6.96 14.89
C MET A 1 -15.36 6.54 13.44
N SER A 2 -15.01 7.48 12.56
CA SER A 2 -15.22 7.37 11.11
C SER A 2 -14.56 6.12 10.50
N ASP A 3 -15.37 5.17 10.05
CA ASP A 3 -15.02 3.92 9.37
C ASP A 3 -14.54 4.15 7.91
N ARG A 4 -13.92 5.31 7.67
CA ARG A 4 -13.59 5.81 6.34
C ARG A 4 -12.09 5.77 6.16
N MET A 5 -11.65 4.92 5.23
CA MET A 5 -10.26 4.85 4.80
C MET A 5 -9.83 6.18 4.18
N ARG A 6 -8.63 6.66 4.52
CA ARG A 6 -8.21 8.03 4.18
C ARG A 6 -7.02 8.09 3.25
N PHE A 7 -6.20 7.04 3.20
CA PHE A 7 -4.94 7.02 2.45
C PHE A 7 -4.07 8.23 2.81
N TYR A 8 -4.03 8.58 4.10
CA TYR A 8 -3.25 9.73 4.56
C TYR A 8 -1.79 9.34 4.80
N LEU A 9 -1.55 8.15 5.36
CA LEU A 9 -0.21 7.61 5.58
C LEU A 9 0.06 6.47 4.60
N VAL A 10 0.34 6.82 3.34
CA VAL A 10 0.66 5.85 2.29
C VAL A 10 2.17 5.65 2.22
N GLN A 11 2.64 4.51 2.71
CA GLN A 11 4.03 4.07 2.61
C GLN A 11 4.31 3.50 1.22
N ARG A 12 5.36 4.01 0.57
CA ARG A 12 5.88 3.48 -0.69
C ARG A 12 6.74 2.24 -0.44
N LEU A 13 6.57 1.23 -1.27
CA LEU A 13 7.23 -0.07 -1.15
C LEU A 13 7.99 -0.41 -2.42
N LYS A 14 9.21 -0.89 -2.26
CA LYS A 14 10.05 -1.44 -3.31
C LYS A 14 10.19 -2.94 -3.12
N ARG A 15 10.05 -3.75 -4.18
CA ARG A 15 10.34 -5.18 -4.07
C ARG A 15 11.82 -5.39 -3.87
N ARG A 16 12.16 -6.35 -3.00
CA ARG A 16 13.53 -6.80 -2.85
C ARG A 16 13.85 -7.84 -3.92
N SER A 17 14.94 -7.62 -4.65
CA SER A 17 15.53 -8.63 -5.51
C SER A 17 16.19 -9.75 -4.69
N GLU A 18 16.67 -9.41 -3.50
CA GLU A 18 17.29 -10.34 -2.54
C GLU A 18 16.76 -10.07 -1.13
N PRO A 19 16.39 -11.11 -0.36
CA PRO A 19 16.04 -10.94 1.05
C PRO A 19 17.18 -10.26 1.80
N ALA A 20 16.89 -9.34 2.73
CA ALA A 20 17.95 -8.87 3.63
C ALA A 20 18.48 -10.08 4.42
N GLY A 21 19.78 -10.15 4.69
CA GLY A 21 20.44 -11.37 5.18
C GLY A 21 19.84 -12.03 6.45
N ASN A 22 19.09 -11.28 7.26
CA ASN A 22 18.33 -11.78 8.42
C ASN A 22 16.83 -11.39 8.39
N ALA A 23 16.32 -10.88 7.26
CA ALA A 23 14.92 -10.50 7.15
C ALA A 23 14.00 -11.72 7.25
N VAL A 24 12.84 -11.53 7.86
CA VAL A 24 11.79 -12.55 8.01
C VAL A 24 10.43 -11.93 7.73
N GLY A 25 9.51 -12.68 7.10
CA GLY A 25 8.17 -12.19 6.79
C GLY A 25 8.18 -11.01 5.82
N PHE A 26 7.58 -9.88 6.20
CA PHE A 26 7.34 -8.75 5.28
C PHE A 26 8.64 -8.19 4.68
N ASP A 27 9.67 -8.03 5.51
CA ASP A 27 10.95 -7.43 5.13
C ASP A 27 11.78 -8.32 4.18
N GLN A 28 11.39 -9.58 3.97
CA GLN A 28 12.02 -10.43 2.95
C GLN A 28 11.60 -10.02 1.54
N HIS A 29 10.36 -9.53 1.40
CA HIS A 29 9.75 -9.27 0.10
C HIS A 29 9.82 -7.79 -0.27
N PHE A 30 9.70 -6.89 0.70
CA PHE A 30 9.66 -5.45 0.46
C PHE A 30 10.68 -4.68 1.29
N ALA A 31 11.17 -3.59 0.71
CA ALA A 31 11.83 -2.50 1.40
C ALA A 31 10.87 -1.31 1.46
N LEU A 32 10.85 -0.62 2.60
CA LEU A 32 10.10 0.63 2.75
C LEU A 32 10.95 1.76 2.18
N GLU A 33 10.41 2.54 1.25
CA GLU A 33 11.13 3.72 0.79
C GLU A 33 11.12 4.80 1.87
N TYR A 34 12.23 5.54 1.97
CA TYR A 34 12.30 6.72 2.83
C TYR A 34 11.34 7.81 2.29
N MET A 35 10.51 8.36 3.18
CA MET A 35 9.49 9.36 2.81
C MET A 35 9.64 10.68 3.59
N GLY A 36 10.67 10.85 4.41
CA GLY A 36 10.99 12.16 5.03
C GLY A 36 10.23 12.52 6.31
N SER A 37 9.15 11.81 6.66
CA SER A 37 8.32 12.11 7.84
C SER A 37 8.45 11.04 8.94
N SER A 38 8.62 11.53 10.18
CA SER A 38 8.77 10.70 11.39
C SER A 38 7.59 9.76 11.65
N GLU A 39 6.42 10.10 11.14
CA GLU A 39 5.18 9.34 11.24
C GLU A 39 5.25 7.97 10.53
N PHE A 40 6.25 7.79 9.66
CA PHE A 40 6.57 6.52 9.02
C PHE A 40 7.67 5.72 9.73
N GLU A 41 8.41 6.34 10.67
CA GLU A 41 9.69 5.81 11.15
C GLU A 41 9.67 5.33 12.61
N TRP A 42 8.71 5.77 13.43
CA TRP A 42 8.67 5.44 14.87
C TRP A 42 7.45 4.59 15.25
N GLY A 43 7.62 3.26 15.20
CA GLY A 43 6.63 2.29 15.72
C GLY A 43 5.34 2.15 14.91
N ALA A 44 5.05 3.07 13.99
CA ALA A 44 3.88 3.04 13.12
C ALA A 44 3.87 1.80 12.23
N ILE A 45 5.01 1.46 11.60
CA ILE A 45 5.13 0.29 10.75
C ILE A 45 4.96 -1.02 11.54
N PRO A 46 5.68 -1.28 12.66
CA PRO A 46 5.41 -2.47 13.47
C PRO A 46 3.95 -2.59 13.92
N LYS A 47 3.32 -1.48 14.33
CA LYS A 47 1.91 -1.45 14.75
C LYS A 47 0.97 -1.77 13.61
N ALA A 48 1.16 -1.14 12.45
CA ALA A 48 0.37 -1.39 11.24
C ALA A 48 0.53 -2.85 10.78
N LEU A 49 1.76 -3.38 10.82
CA LEU A 49 2.03 -4.76 10.45
C LEU A 49 1.35 -5.75 11.41
N GLN A 50 1.28 -5.44 12.70
CA GLN A 50 0.50 -6.22 13.66
C GLN A 50 -1.00 -6.15 13.36
N SER A 51 -1.52 -4.97 13.03
CA SER A 51 -2.94 -4.75 12.70
C SER A 51 -3.37 -5.56 11.48
N VAL A 52 -2.67 -5.40 10.35
CA VAL A 52 -3.00 -6.12 9.11
C VAL A 52 -2.83 -7.65 9.23
N ARG A 53 -2.09 -8.13 10.25
CA ARG A 53 -1.85 -9.57 10.50
C ARG A 53 -2.84 -10.24 11.46
N VAL A 54 -3.82 -9.50 12.00
CA VAL A 54 -4.84 -10.08 12.89
C VAL A 54 -5.71 -11.11 12.19
N LYS A 55 -5.86 -10.99 10.87
CA LYS A 55 -6.60 -11.91 9.98
C LYS A 55 -5.88 -12.01 8.65
N PRO A 56 -6.07 -13.10 7.88
CA PRO A 56 -5.52 -13.19 6.54
C PRO A 56 -6.02 -12.03 5.64
N VAL A 57 -5.14 -11.56 4.77
CA VAL A 57 -5.49 -10.66 3.67
C VAL A 57 -5.54 -11.42 2.35
N THR A 58 -6.31 -10.90 1.40
CA THR A 58 -6.39 -11.41 0.03
C THR A 58 -6.30 -10.26 -0.96
N ALA A 59 -5.94 -10.56 -2.20
CA ALA A 59 -5.95 -9.59 -3.29
C ALA A 59 -7.27 -9.67 -4.08
N LYS A 60 -7.74 -8.52 -4.58
CA LYS A 60 -8.82 -8.44 -5.56
C LYS A 60 -8.51 -7.31 -6.55
N VAL A 61 -8.79 -7.52 -7.82
CA VAL A 61 -8.62 -6.49 -8.85
C VAL A 61 -9.84 -5.57 -8.81
N ILE A 62 -9.59 -4.27 -8.74
CA ILE A 62 -10.63 -3.24 -8.76
C ILE A 62 -10.28 -2.22 -9.84
N PRO A 63 -11.15 -1.99 -10.83
CA PRO A 63 -10.93 -0.92 -11.80
C PRO A 63 -11.12 0.43 -11.11
N ILE A 64 -10.10 1.28 -11.20
CA ILE A 64 -10.14 2.65 -10.70
C ILE A 64 -10.10 3.58 -11.90
N THR A 65 -11.04 4.53 -11.97
CA THR A 65 -11.09 5.55 -13.02
C THR A 65 -10.80 6.93 -12.42
N LEU A 66 -9.73 7.57 -12.86
CA LEU A 66 -9.31 8.91 -12.45
C LEU A 66 -9.04 9.75 -13.70
N ASN A 67 -9.63 10.95 -13.78
CA ASN A 67 -9.42 11.89 -14.90
C ASN A 67 -9.56 11.24 -16.29
N GLY A 68 -10.54 10.34 -16.46
CA GLY A 68 -10.78 9.62 -17.72
C GLY A 68 -9.86 8.42 -17.99
N THR A 69 -8.83 8.20 -17.18
CA THR A 69 -7.96 7.02 -17.25
C THR A 69 -8.45 5.95 -16.30
N THR A 70 -8.73 4.76 -16.83
CA THR A 70 -9.07 3.57 -16.04
C THR A 70 -7.88 2.63 -15.96
N ARG A 71 -7.55 2.16 -14.76
CA ARG A 71 -6.58 1.08 -14.55
C ARG A 71 -7.09 0.07 -13.55
N ASP A 72 -6.71 -1.19 -13.79
CA ASP A 72 -6.87 -2.25 -12.82
C ASP A 72 -5.87 -2.06 -11.67
N VAL A 73 -6.40 -1.93 -10.46
CA VAL A 73 -5.59 -1.84 -9.24
C VAL A 73 -5.82 -3.10 -8.43
N HIS A 74 -4.72 -3.77 -8.08
CA HIS A 74 -4.75 -4.95 -7.23
C HIS A 74 -4.79 -4.50 -5.77
N VAL A 75 -5.96 -4.56 -5.15
CA VAL A 75 -6.18 -4.16 -3.75
C VAL A 75 -6.00 -5.35 -2.83
N VAL A 76 -5.11 -5.20 -1.85
CA VAL A 76 -4.76 -6.21 -0.84
C VAL A 76 -5.25 -5.74 0.53
N THR A 77 -6.26 -6.44 1.06
CA THR A 77 -6.85 -6.13 2.38
C THR A 77 -7.59 -7.36 2.90
N HIS A 78 -8.23 -7.26 4.07
CA HIS A 78 -9.04 -8.33 4.63
C HIS A 78 -10.25 -8.66 3.74
N ALA A 79 -10.61 -9.95 3.71
CA ALA A 79 -11.80 -10.41 2.99
C ALA A 79 -13.05 -9.59 3.37
N GLY A 80 -13.78 -9.15 2.35
CA GLY A 80 -15.00 -8.35 2.49
C GLY A 80 -14.78 -6.83 2.53
N LYS A 81 -13.53 -6.35 2.59
CA LYS A 81 -13.21 -4.91 2.58
C LYS A 81 -12.75 -4.36 1.22
N HIS A 82 -12.55 -5.23 0.22
CA HIS A 82 -11.97 -4.84 -1.08
C HIS A 82 -12.75 -3.71 -1.76
N GLU A 83 -14.07 -3.84 -1.92
CA GLU A 83 -14.87 -2.82 -2.61
C GLU A 83 -14.84 -1.48 -1.88
N GLN A 84 -14.91 -1.50 -0.55
CA GLN A 84 -14.78 -0.29 0.27
C GLN A 84 -13.40 0.36 0.08
N ALA A 85 -12.33 -0.43 0.07
CA ALA A 85 -10.97 0.04 -0.17
C ALA A 85 -10.81 0.61 -1.59
N GLY A 86 -11.39 -0.03 -2.60
CA GLY A 86 -11.41 0.47 -3.98
C GLY A 86 -12.13 1.81 -4.10
N GLN A 87 -13.33 1.93 -3.53
CA GLN A 87 -14.09 3.19 -3.49
C GLN A 87 -13.31 4.30 -2.78
N ALA A 88 -12.68 3.98 -1.66
CA ALA A 88 -11.87 4.95 -0.93
C ALA A 88 -10.60 5.35 -1.68
N LEU A 89 -9.96 4.41 -2.41
CA LEU A 89 -8.82 4.70 -3.27
C LEU A 89 -9.23 5.60 -4.44
N GLN A 90 -10.37 5.34 -5.07
CA GLN A 90 -10.92 6.20 -6.12
C GLN A 90 -11.24 7.61 -5.58
N ALA A 91 -11.85 7.71 -4.40
CA ALA A 91 -12.12 9.00 -3.77
C ALA A 91 -10.84 9.75 -3.39
N TRP A 92 -9.81 9.06 -2.91
CA TRP A 92 -8.50 9.64 -2.61
C TRP A 92 -7.83 10.17 -3.89
N GLY A 93 -7.83 9.38 -4.96
CA GLY A 93 -7.25 9.78 -6.25
C GLY A 93 -8.05 10.88 -6.96
N ALA A 94 -9.37 10.96 -6.78
CA ALA A 94 -10.19 12.01 -7.37
C ALA A 94 -10.11 13.34 -6.59
N GLY A 95 -9.83 13.27 -5.28
CA GLY A 95 -9.87 14.44 -4.41
C GLY A 95 -11.29 14.97 -4.17
N SER A 96 -11.37 16.19 -3.64
CA SER A 96 -12.60 16.93 -3.36
C SER A 96 -12.29 18.43 -3.25
N ASP A 97 -13.31 19.28 -3.13
CA ASP A 97 -13.15 20.73 -2.94
C ASP A 97 -12.27 21.11 -1.73
N ARG A 98 -12.13 20.22 -0.75
CA ARG A 98 -11.36 20.45 0.49
C ARG A 98 -10.04 19.69 0.55
N ARG A 99 -9.80 18.75 -0.37
CA ARG A 99 -8.59 17.91 -0.37
C ARG A 99 -8.18 17.64 -1.81
N PRO A 100 -6.97 18.03 -2.23
CA PRO A 100 -6.52 17.72 -3.58
C PRO A 100 -6.46 16.20 -3.83
N PRO A 101 -6.49 15.78 -5.11
CA PRO A 101 -6.15 14.41 -5.51
C PRO A 101 -4.89 13.90 -4.80
N PHE A 102 -4.92 12.64 -4.38
CA PHE A 102 -3.80 11.95 -3.72
C PHE A 102 -3.26 12.65 -2.47
N CYS A 103 -4.09 13.45 -1.79
CA CYS A 103 -3.69 14.16 -0.57
C CYS A 103 -3.28 13.16 0.52
N GLY A 104 -2.00 13.17 0.85
CA GLY A 104 -1.38 12.37 1.90
C GLY A 104 -0.40 13.21 2.72
N LYS A 105 0.16 12.60 3.76
CA LYS A 105 1.20 13.21 4.59
C LYS A 105 2.48 13.45 3.78
N GLU A 106 2.83 12.47 2.95
CA GLU A 106 4.00 12.49 2.07
C GLU A 106 3.59 12.11 0.65
N ALA A 107 4.40 12.49 -0.33
CA ALA A 107 4.13 12.22 -1.74
C ALA A 107 4.17 10.70 -2.01
N SER A 108 3.02 10.12 -2.39
CA SER A 108 2.91 8.69 -2.66
C SER A 108 3.50 8.29 -4.01
N HIS A 109 3.59 9.23 -4.96
CA HIS A 109 3.96 9.02 -6.36
C HIS A 109 3.05 8.05 -7.14
N PHE A 110 1.94 7.63 -6.54
CA PHE A 110 1.00 6.70 -7.16
C PHE A 110 0.39 7.30 -8.43
N ASP A 111 0.12 8.60 -8.43
CA ASP A 111 -0.40 9.37 -9.56
C ASP A 111 0.49 9.25 -10.81
N PHE A 112 1.80 9.40 -10.67
CA PHE A 112 2.73 9.27 -11.80
C PHE A 112 2.64 7.88 -12.42
N GLN A 113 2.71 6.83 -11.60
CA GLN A 113 2.63 5.47 -12.11
C GLN A 113 1.25 5.15 -12.68
N PHE A 114 0.17 5.61 -12.03
CA PHE A 114 -1.21 5.44 -12.47
C PHE A 114 -1.47 6.09 -13.83
N PHE A 115 -0.87 7.24 -14.11
CA PHE A 115 -1.00 7.91 -15.41
C PHE A 115 0.09 7.51 -16.42
N GLY A 116 1.02 6.62 -16.06
CA GLY A 116 2.11 6.18 -16.94
C GLY A 116 3.17 7.26 -17.17
N ILE A 117 3.32 8.19 -16.22
CA ILE A 117 4.34 9.21 -16.23
C ILE A 117 5.62 8.59 -15.65
N GLU A 118 6.61 8.37 -16.51
CA GLU A 118 7.91 7.88 -16.07
C GLU A 118 8.61 8.91 -15.18
N ARG A 119 9.12 8.45 -14.04
CA ARG A 119 10.04 9.21 -13.21
C ARG A 119 11.35 8.47 -13.12
N PRO A 120 12.46 9.05 -13.61
CA PRO A 120 13.76 8.47 -13.37
C PRO A 120 13.96 8.37 -11.85
N TYR A 121 14.49 7.24 -11.39
CA TYR A 121 14.75 6.92 -9.98
C TYR A 121 13.54 6.56 -9.10
N ASP A 122 12.30 6.56 -9.62
CA ASP A 122 11.19 5.98 -8.87
C ASP A 122 11.29 4.46 -8.88
N THR A 123 11.44 3.86 -7.69
CA THR A 123 11.53 2.41 -7.51
C THR A 123 10.34 1.84 -6.77
N THR A 124 9.28 2.63 -6.59
CA THR A 124 8.06 2.18 -5.94
C THR A 124 7.35 1.18 -6.84
N GLU A 125 6.96 0.04 -6.28
CA GLU A 125 6.26 -1.02 -7.01
C GLU A 125 4.93 -1.38 -6.34
N ALA A 126 4.74 -0.92 -5.11
CA ALA A 126 3.53 -1.11 -4.33
C ALA A 126 3.37 0.01 -3.29
N TRP A 127 2.16 0.13 -2.75
CA TRP A 127 1.81 1.11 -1.72
C TRP A 127 1.07 0.44 -0.58
N TRP A 128 1.28 0.94 0.63
CA TRP A 128 0.58 0.49 1.82
C TRP A 128 0.06 1.67 2.62
N SER A 129 -1.27 1.80 2.69
CA SER A 129 -1.90 2.72 3.64
C SER A 129 -1.84 2.11 5.03
N ILE A 130 -0.89 2.59 5.84
CA ILE A 130 -0.54 1.96 7.12
C ILE A 130 -1.59 2.22 8.22
N ASP A 131 -2.47 3.21 8.07
CA ASP A 131 -3.59 3.47 8.99
C ASP A 131 -4.91 2.79 8.58
N ASP A 132 -4.98 2.24 7.37
CA ASP A 132 -6.21 1.69 6.81
C ASP A 132 -6.22 0.15 6.66
N ASP A 133 -5.09 -0.53 6.92
CA ASP A 133 -4.90 -1.97 6.64
C ASP A 133 -5.20 -2.33 5.17
N VAL A 134 -4.78 -1.45 4.25
CA VAL A 134 -4.94 -1.61 2.80
C VAL A 134 -3.60 -1.40 2.12
N ALA A 135 -3.17 -2.38 1.34
CA ALA A 135 -2.09 -2.21 0.38
C ALA A 135 -2.62 -2.36 -1.05
N PHE A 136 -1.87 -1.86 -2.02
CA PHE A 136 -2.26 -1.92 -3.42
C PHE A 136 -1.06 -1.85 -4.35
N ALA A 137 -1.23 -2.38 -5.55
CA ALA A 137 -0.24 -2.34 -6.62
C ALA A 137 -0.90 -2.28 -8.00
N LEU A 138 -0.16 -1.80 -9.00
CA LEU A 138 -0.57 -1.86 -10.41
C LEU A 138 -0.09 -3.15 -11.11
N ASP A 139 0.83 -3.89 -10.47
CA ASP A 139 1.38 -5.16 -10.96
C ASP A 139 0.84 -6.34 -10.15
N ALA A 140 0.35 -7.37 -10.84
CA ALA A 140 -0.21 -8.56 -10.21
C ALA A 140 0.82 -9.30 -9.32
N LYS A 141 2.08 -9.39 -9.78
CA LYS A 141 3.13 -10.08 -9.01
C LYS A 141 3.46 -9.34 -7.72
N ALA A 142 3.49 -8.01 -7.76
CA ALA A 142 3.66 -7.20 -6.54
C ALA A 142 2.50 -7.43 -5.56
N ALA A 143 1.26 -7.52 -6.04
CA ALA A 143 0.10 -7.81 -5.18
C ALA A 143 0.14 -9.22 -4.56
N GLU A 144 0.53 -10.24 -5.32
CA GLU A 144 0.72 -11.60 -4.81
C GLU A 144 1.79 -11.63 -3.71
N LEU A 145 2.90 -10.93 -3.93
CA LEU A 145 3.95 -10.79 -2.92
C LEU A 145 3.46 -10.03 -1.68
N LEU A 146 2.63 -9.00 -1.82
CA LEU A 146 2.02 -8.31 -0.67
C LEU A 146 1.16 -9.27 0.16
N VAL A 147 0.29 -10.05 -0.49
CA VAL A 147 -0.55 -11.05 0.19
C VAL A 147 0.33 -12.02 0.97
N ARG A 148 1.39 -12.54 0.34
CA ARG A 148 2.35 -13.43 0.97
C ARG A 148 3.06 -12.76 2.16
N ALA A 149 3.63 -11.57 1.94
CA ALA A 149 4.39 -10.81 2.93
C ALA A 149 3.58 -10.46 4.19
N PHE A 150 2.30 -10.11 4.03
CA PHE A 150 1.42 -9.85 5.16
C PHE A 150 1.02 -11.14 5.88
N ASN A 151 0.67 -12.20 5.15
CA ASN A 151 0.20 -13.45 5.77
C ASN A 151 1.32 -14.29 6.40
N GLU A 152 2.56 -14.18 5.92
CA GLU A 152 3.72 -14.87 6.49
C GLU A 152 4.09 -14.28 7.86
N LYS A 153 3.97 -15.10 8.90
CA LYS A 153 4.42 -14.75 10.25
C LYS A 153 5.86 -15.28 10.43
N PRO A 154 6.81 -14.44 10.90
CA PRO A 154 8.12 -14.95 11.25
C PRO A 154 7.99 -16.03 12.33
N GLU A 155 8.71 -17.15 12.16
CA GLU A 155 8.77 -18.17 13.18
C GLU A 155 9.33 -17.55 14.47
N LYS A 156 8.61 -17.73 15.59
CA LYS A 156 9.20 -17.41 16.90
C LYS A 156 10.38 -18.36 17.11
N LYS A 157 11.61 -17.86 16.99
CA LYS A 157 12.76 -18.55 17.58
C LYS A 157 12.47 -18.68 19.08
N ARG A 158 12.23 -19.92 19.51
CA ARG A 158 12.05 -20.30 20.91
C ARG A 158 13.37 -20.18 21.66
#